data_AF-A0A9E0QXU1-F1
#
_entry.id   AF-A0A9E0QXU1-F1
#
_cell.length_a   1.000
_cell.length_b   1.000
_cell.length_c   1.000
_cell.angle_alpha   90.00
_cell.angle_beta   90.00
_cell.angle_gamma   90.00
#
_symmetry.space_group_name_H-M   'P 1'
#
loop_
_entity.id
_entity.type
_entity.pdbx_description
1 polymer ?
#
loop_
_entity_poly.entity_id
_entity_poly.type
_entity_poly.pdbx_seq_one_letter_code
_entity_poly.pdbx_strand_id
1 'polypeptide(L)'
;MNRFIVNSCIFVLILTGCANPEKAALPVYEGSGGMTKWNILPEAYLFHYETGFTGIDALGYDEQLQKNWSRLGAAKTCGIPFDKRLIIPKLISQYGENAITHELNGIGFHSVQSRKVPQFCDSQRVEAISKSVNRYLKGYFD
;
A
#
# COMPACT_ATOMS: atom_id res chain seq x y z
N MET A 1 -10.98 35.57 -60.23
CA MET A 1 -12.45 35.64 -60.39
C MET A 1 -13.08 34.44 -59.69
N ASN A 2 -14.11 34.69 -58.88
CA ASN A 2 -15.08 33.77 -58.23
C ASN A 2 -14.55 32.72 -57.22
N ARG A 3 -14.78 32.92 -55.91
CA ARG A 3 -15.96 32.51 -55.07
C ARG A 3 -16.03 30.98 -54.93
N PHE A 4 -16.03 30.36 -53.75
CA PHE A 4 -17.02 30.49 -52.68
C PHE A 4 -16.46 30.02 -51.32
N ILE A 5 -16.92 30.70 -50.26
CA ILE A 5 -16.82 30.35 -48.84
C ILE A 5 -17.77 29.18 -48.57
N VAL A 6 -17.30 28.12 -47.89
CA VAL A 6 -18.15 27.23 -47.11
C VAL A 6 -17.50 27.02 -45.75
N ASN A 7 -18.11 27.66 -44.75
CA ASN A 7 -17.91 27.37 -43.34
C ASN A 7 -18.21 25.89 -43.08
N SER A 8 -17.31 25.20 -42.41
CA SER A 8 -17.65 24.00 -41.65
C SER A 8 -16.81 23.99 -40.38
N CYS A 9 -17.35 24.66 -39.35
CA CYS A 9 -16.96 24.45 -37.96
C CYS A 9 -17.34 23.02 -37.58
N ILE A 10 -16.35 22.13 -37.52
CA ILE A 10 -16.49 20.83 -36.88
C ILE A 10 -15.66 20.90 -35.60
N PHE A 11 -16.32 21.29 -34.50
CA PHE A 11 -15.81 21.06 -33.15
C PHE A 11 -16.25 19.65 -32.73
N VAL A 12 -15.34 18.67 -32.82
CA VAL A 12 -15.55 17.39 -32.14
C VAL A 12 -14.87 17.46 -30.77
N LEU A 13 -15.66 17.74 -29.74
CA LEU A 13 -15.32 17.49 -28.35
C LEU A 13 -15.42 15.98 -28.11
N ILE A 14 -14.31 15.26 -28.23
CA ILE A 14 -14.22 13.89 -27.73
C ILE A 14 -13.92 13.98 -26.22
N LEU A 15 -14.98 13.99 -25.41
CA LEU A 15 -14.87 13.63 -24.01
C LEU A 15 -14.63 12.12 -23.93
N THR A 16 -13.36 11.70 -24.06
CA THR A 16 -12.92 10.40 -23.56
C THR A 16 -13.01 10.44 -22.04
N GLY A 17 -14.20 10.12 -21.52
CA GLY A 17 -14.36 9.77 -20.12
C GLY A 17 -13.54 8.53 -19.84
N CYS A 18 -12.42 8.68 -19.13
CA CYS A 18 -11.77 7.58 -18.45
C CYS A 18 -12.75 7.06 -17.39
N ALA A 19 -13.67 6.18 -17.80
CA ALA A 19 -14.40 5.35 -16.86
C ALA A 19 -13.38 4.40 -16.24
N ASN A 20 -12.71 4.87 -15.18
CA ASN A 20 -12.02 3.97 -14.28
C ASN A 20 -13.10 3.04 -13.73
N PRO A 21 -13.04 1.71 -13.94
CA PRO A 21 -13.94 0.80 -13.27
C PRO A 21 -13.71 1.01 -11.77
N GLU A 22 -14.68 1.64 -11.12
CA GLU A 22 -14.68 1.85 -9.69
C GLU A 22 -14.70 0.46 -9.08
N LYS A 23 -13.55 -0.01 -8.58
CA LYS A 23 -13.49 -1.31 -7.91
C LYS A 23 -14.44 -1.21 -6.72
N ALA A 24 -15.36 -2.17 -6.62
CA ALA A 24 -16.35 -2.21 -5.55
C ALA A 24 -15.69 -2.04 -4.17
N ALA A 25 -16.34 -1.27 -3.31
CA ALA A 25 -15.93 -1.10 -1.93
C ALA A 25 -15.83 -2.46 -1.23
N LEU A 26 -14.81 -2.63 -0.39
CA LEU A 26 -14.65 -3.84 0.40
C LEU A 26 -15.77 -3.94 1.44
N PRO A 27 -16.21 -5.17 1.80
CA PRO A 27 -17.12 -5.35 2.92
C PRO A 27 -16.44 -4.92 4.22
N VAL A 28 -17.25 -4.56 5.22
CA VAL A 28 -16.75 -4.32 6.58
C VAL A 28 -16.19 -5.63 7.13
N TYR A 29 -15.05 -5.56 7.80
CA TYR A 29 -14.45 -6.73 8.43
C TYR A 29 -15.19 -7.10 9.71
N GLU A 30 -15.88 -8.25 9.71
CA GLU A 30 -16.71 -8.74 10.82
C GLU A 30 -15.92 -9.56 11.87
N GLY A 31 -14.59 -9.50 11.87
CA GLY A 31 -13.74 -10.24 12.82
C GLY A 31 -13.59 -11.74 12.53
N SER A 32 -14.09 -12.22 11.38
CA SER A 32 -13.92 -13.60 10.93
C SER A 32 -12.93 -13.67 9.76
N GLY A 33 -11.87 -14.45 9.94
CA GLY A 33 -10.66 -14.30 9.13
C GLY A 33 -9.53 -13.72 9.98
N GLY A 34 -8.41 -13.37 9.38
CA GLY A 34 -7.27 -12.81 10.11
C GLY A 34 -5.97 -13.02 9.34
N MET A 35 -4.89 -12.48 9.86
CA MET A 35 -3.58 -12.57 9.22
C MET A 35 -3.03 -14.01 9.22
N THR A 36 -3.55 -14.85 10.10
CA THR A 36 -3.17 -16.28 10.24
C THR A 36 -3.72 -17.18 9.13
N LYS A 37 -4.60 -16.67 8.26
CA LYS A 37 -5.23 -17.47 7.20
C LYS A 37 -4.29 -17.66 6.00
N TRP A 38 -4.35 -18.84 5.39
CA TRP A 38 -3.63 -19.11 4.13
C TRP A 38 -4.01 -18.13 3.02
N ASN A 39 -5.32 -17.84 2.89
CA ASN A 39 -5.83 -16.79 2.02
C ASN A 39 -6.39 -15.64 2.86
N ILE A 40 -5.56 -14.63 3.12
CA ILE A 40 -5.96 -13.40 3.82
C ILE A 40 -6.88 -12.60 2.90
N LEU A 41 -8.08 -12.30 3.40
CA LEU A 41 -9.06 -11.48 2.70
C LEU A 41 -8.59 -10.00 2.67
N PRO A 42 -8.83 -9.26 1.58
CA PRO A 42 -8.42 -7.86 1.47
C PRO A 42 -8.96 -6.97 2.59
N GLU A 43 -10.21 -7.14 3.00
CA GLU A 43 -10.87 -6.41 4.09
C GLU A 43 -10.23 -6.69 5.45
N ALA A 44 -9.85 -7.94 5.71
CA ALA A 44 -9.15 -8.31 6.93
C ALA A 44 -7.74 -7.68 6.98
N TYR A 45 -7.01 -7.75 5.86
CA TYR A 45 -5.71 -7.10 5.77
C TYR A 45 -5.82 -5.58 5.93
N LEU A 46 -6.80 -4.94 5.27
CA LEU A 46 -7.01 -3.50 5.36
C LEU A 46 -7.33 -3.09 6.80
N PHE A 47 -8.20 -3.83 7.48
CA PHE A 47 -8.50 -3.61 8.89
C PHE A 47 -7.24 -3.62 9.75
N HIS A 48 -6.42 -4.68 9.69
CA HIS A 48 -5.20 -4.76 10.50
C HIS A 48 -4.13 -3.74 10.07
N TYR A 49 -4.07 -3.39 8.78
CA TYR A 49 -3.22 -2.31 8.31
C TYR A 49 -3.61 -0.95 8.93
N GLU A 50 -4.89 -0.72 9.21
CA GLU A 50 -5.39 0.53 9.78
C GLU A 50 -5.36 0.54 11.31
N THR A 51 -5.66 -0.59 11.95
CA THR A 51 -5.84 -0.68 13.41
C THR A 51 -4.67 -1.32 14.15
N GLY A 52 -3.82 -2.07 13.45
CA GLY A 52 -2.66 -2.77 14.02
C GLY A 52 -2.71 -4.29 13.82
N PHE A 53 -1.52 -4.90 13.91
CA PHE A 53 -1.31 -6.34 13.84
C PHE A 53 -1.00 -6.84 15.26
N THR A 54 -2.04 -7.25 15.99
CA THR A 54 -1.93 -7.58 17.42
C THR A 54 -2.14 -9.07 17.71
N GLY A 55 -1.56 -9.57 18.79
CA GLY A 55 -1.69 -10.95 19.23
C GLY A 55 -1.33 -11.95 18.12
N ILE A 56 -2.25 -12.85 17.80
CA ILE A 56 -2.03 -13.87 16.77
C ILE A 56 -1.85 -13.29 15.36
N ASP A 57 -2.39 -12.08 15.12
CA ASP A 57 -2.31 -11.42 13.82
C ASP A 57 -0.96 -10.73 13.59
N ALA A 58 -0.10 -10.68 14.61
CA ALA A 58 1.30 -10.33 14.46
C ALA A 58 2.17 -11.48 13.91
N LEU A 59 1.58 -12.66 13.71
CA LEU A 59 2.22 -13.83 13.10
C LEU A 59 3.49 -14.30 13.80
N GLY A 60 3.54 -14.13 15.12
CA GLY A 60 4.70 -14.51 15.95
C GLY A 60 5.85 -13.51 15.93
N TYR A 61 5.69 -12.36 15.25
CA TYR A 61 6.64 -11.25 15.29
C TYR A 61 6.20 -10.18 16.29
N ASP A 62 7.09 -9.25 16.58
CA ASP A 62 6.77 -8.02 17.31
C ASP A 62 5.67 -7.23 16.57
N GLU A 63 4.64 -6.79 17.31
CA GLU A 63 3.47 -6.09 16.74
C GLU A 63 3.87 -4.78 16.05
N GLN A 64 4.85 -4.09 16.63
CA GLN A 64 5.37 -2.84 16.08
C GLN A 64 6.22 -3.10 14.84
N LEU A 65 7.01 -4.17 14.83
CA LEU A 65 7.72 -4.63 13.64
C LEU A 65 6.74 -4.95 12.49
N GLN A 66 5.64 -5.65 12.77
CA GLN A 66 4.59 -5.92 11.78
C GLN A 66 3.98 -4.65 11.22
N LYS A 67 3.67 -3.68 12.08
CA LYS A 67 3.20 -2.36 11.65
C LYS A 67 4.23 -1.67 10.75
N ASN A 68 5.50 -1.65 11.11
CA ASN A 68 6.57 -1.02 10.31
C ASN A 68 6.75 -1.72 8.95
N TRP A 69 6.78 -3.05 8.93
CA TRP A 69 6.81 -3.83 7.70
C TRP A 69 5.59 -3.56 6.82
N SER A 70 4.40 -3.38 7.41
CA SER A 70 3.20 -3.05 6.67
C SER A 70 3.31 -1.71 5.92
N ARG A 71 3.91 -0.68 6.54
CA ARG A 71 4.13 0.63 5.88
C ARG A 71 5.17 0.54 4.77
N LEU A 72 6.26 -0.20 4.99
CA LEU A 72 7.28 -0.43 3.96
C LEU A 72 6.78 -1.28 2.79
N GLY A 73 5.96 -2.29 3.08
CA GLY A 73 5.27 -3.09 2.05
C GLY A 73 4.28 -2.25 1.26
N ALA A 74 3.51 -1.41 1.95
CA ALA A 74 2.62 -0.42 1.34
C ALA A 74 3.38 0.60 0.48
N ALA A 75 4.56 1.06 0.91
CA ALA A 75 5.42 1.93 0.12
C ALA A 75 5.81 1.28 -1.22
N LYS A 76 6.18 -0.01 -1.21
CA LYS A 76 6.41 -0.77 -2.46
C LYS A 76 5.17 -0.86 -3.33
N THR A 77 4.00 -1.04 -2.74
CA THR A 77 2.73 -1.14 -3.46
C THR A 77 2.33 0.18 -4.10
N CYS A 78 2.54 1.30 -3.41
CA CYS A 78 2.17 2.64 -3.87
C CYS A 78 3.29 3.37 -4.63
N GLY A 79 4.41 2.70 -4.94
CA GLY A 79 5.50 3.30 -5.70
C GLY A 79 6.27 4.40 -4.93
N ILE A 80 6.22 4.38 -3.60
CA ILE A 80 6.96 5.33 -2.75
C ILE A 80 8.39 4.78 -2.59
N PRO A 81 9.41 5.49 -3.11
CA PRO A 81 10.77 4.98 -3.10
C PRO A 81 11.39 5.03 -1.69
N PHE A 82 12.20 4.02 -1.36
CA PHE A 82 13.05 4.01 -0.17
C PHE A 82 14.27 3.12 -0.38
N ASP A 83 15.39 3.44 0.28
CA ASP A 83 16.61 2.62 0.22
C ASP A 83 16.59 1.53 1.29
N LYS A 84 16.37 0.29 0.85
CA LYS A 84 16.40 -0.90 1.72
C LYS A 84 17.75 -1.07 2.42
N ARG A 85 18.86 -0.67 1.79
CA ARG A 85 20.22 -0.78 2.37
C ARG A 85 20.39 0.12 3.59
N LEU A 86 19.56 1.16 3.73
CA LEU A 86 19.55 2.03 4.89
C LEU A 86 18.54 1.58 5.95
N ILE A 87 17.37 1.10 5.55
CA ILE A 87 16.29 0.74 6.48
C ILE A 87 16.50 -0.64 7.10
N ILE A 88 16.90 -1.65 6.33
CA ILE A 88 17.04 -3.03 6.83
C ILE A 88 18.04 -3.12 8.00
N PRO A 89 19.25 -2.54 7.94
CA PRO A 89 20.16 -2.59 9.09
C PRO A 89 19.57 -1.96 10.36
N LYS A 90 18.73 -0.93 10.22
CA LYS A 90 18.05 -0.29 11.35
C LYS A 90 16.97 -1.20 11.94
N LEU A 91 16.21 -1.89 11.08
CA LEU A 91 15.25 -2.90 11.53
C LEU A 91 15.95 -4.05 12.27
N ILE A 92 17.06 -4.56 11.73
CA ILE A 92 17.87 -5.62 12.37
C ILE A 92 18.34 -5.15 13.75
N SER A 93 18.89 -3.94 13.82
CA SER A 93 19.41 -3.39 15.08
C SER A 93 18.32 -3.20 16.15
N GLN A 94 17.08 -2.92 15.75
CA GLN A 94 16.01 -2.61 16.71
C GLN A 94 15.16 -3.82 17.07
N TYR A 95 14.86 -4.69 16.10
CA TYR A 95 13.89 -5.77 16.25
C TYR A 95 14.51 -7.16 16.11
N GLY A 96 15.81 -7.26 15.82
CA GLY A 96 16.45 -8.53 15.49
C GLY A 96 16.04 -9.00 14.10
N GLU A 97 15.99 -10.32 13.90
CA GLU A 97 15.81 -10.95 12.59
C GLU A 97 16.95 -10.72 11.60
N ASN A 98 16.99 -11.55 10.56
CA ASN A 98 17.95 -11.38 9.48
C ASN A 98 17.35 -10.54 8.34
N ALA A 99 18.22 -10.08 7.43
CA ALA A 99 17.83 -9.25 6.29
C ALA A 99 16.76 -9.91 5.40
N ILE A 100 16.83 -11.23 5.22
CA ILE A 100 15.90 -12.00 4.38
C ILE A 100 14.51 -12.02 5.03
N THR A 101 14.42 -12.23 6.35
CA THR A 101 13.15 -12.16 7.09
C THR A 101 12.50 -10.79 6.92
N HIS A 102 13.24 -9.69 7.13
CA HIS A 102 12.67 -8.36 6.93
C HIS A 102 12.21 -8.11 5.50
N GLU A 103 12.99 -8.55 4.51
CA GLU A 103 12.67 -8.27 3.12
C GLU A 103 11.52 -9.13 2.58
N LEU A 104 11.53 -10.44 2.85
CA LEU A 104 10.58 -11.38 2.26
C LEU A 104 9.36 -11.60 3.17
N ASN A 105 9.58 -12.02 4.42
CA ASN A 105 8.51 -12.36 5.36
C ASN A 105 7.78 -11.11 5.88
N GLY A 106 8.51 -9.98 5.97
CA GLY A 106 7.94 -8.70 6.35
C GLY A 106 7.48 -7.88 5.15
N ILE A 107 8.39 -7.06 4.63
CA ILE A 107 8.09 -6.04 3.62
C ILE A 107 7.47 -6.66 2.35
N GLY A 108 7.99 -7.78 1.89
CA GLY A 108 7.52 -8.52 0.71
C GLY A 108 6.09 -9.01 0.89
N PHE A 109 5.83 -9.73 1.98
CA PHE A 109 4.51 -10.22 2.37
C PHE A 109 3.47 -9.10 2.40
N HIS A 110 3.74 -8.00 3.11
CA HIS A 110 2.79 -6.88 3.19
C HIS A 110 2.57 -6.18 1.85
N SER A 111 3.57 -6.14 0.97
CA SER A 111 3.37 -5.63 -0.39
C SER A 111 2.44 -6.52 -1.20
N VAL A 112 2.53 -7.85 -1.05
CA VAL A 112 1.60 -8.79 -1.70
C VAL A 112 0.18 -8.60 -1.20
N GLN A 113 -0.03 -8.46 0.11
CA GLN A 113 -1.39 -8.31 0.65
C GLN A 113 -2.01 -6.95 0.30
N SER A 114 -1.26 -5.84 0.44
CA SER A 114 -1.77 -4.50 0.10
C SER A 114 -2.16 -4.36 -1.38
N ARG A 115 -1.51 -5.07 -2.31
CA ARG A 115 -1.88 -5.09 -3.73
C ARG A 115 -3.25 -5.70 -4.00
N LYS A 116 -3.75 -6.56 -3.11
CA LYS A 116 -5.08 -7.18 -3.24
C LYS A 116 -6.19 -6.21 -2.85
N VAL A 117 -5.90 -5.17 -2.08
CA VAL A 117 -6.88 -4.19 -1.63
C VAL A 117 -7.19 -3.20 -2.76
N PRO A 118 -8.46 -3.11 -3.21
CA PRO A 118 -8.88 -2.09 -4.15
C PRO A 118 -8.56 -0.67 -3.65
N GLN A 119 -8.07 0.18 -4.56
CA GLN A 119 -7.81 1.60 -4.26
C GLN A 119 -6.94 1.83 -3.01
N PHE A 120 -6.08 0.87 -2.64
CA PHE A 120 -5.24 0.98 -1.46
C PHE A 120 -4.36 2.24 -1.46
N CYS A 121 -3.92 2.72 -2.62
CA CYS A 121 -3.03 3.89 -2.71
C CYS A 121 -3.82 5.19 -2.94
N ASP A 122 -4.76 5.50 -2.05
CA ASP A 122 -5.39 6.83 -2.01
C ASP A 122 -4.41 7.92 -1.50
N SER A 123 -4.76 9.18 -1.73
CA SER A 123 -3.87 10.32 -1.43
C SER A 123 -3.51 10.42 0.05
N GLN A 124 -4.47 10.18 0.95
CA GLN A 124 -4.25 10.24 2.40
C GLN A 124 -3.29 9.13 2.83
N ARG A 125 -3.49 7.90 2.34
CA ARG A 125 -2.65 6.75 2.68
C ARG A 125 -1.24 6.93 2.11
N VAL A 126 -1.09 7.43 0.89
CA VAL A 126 0.21 7.74 0.27
C VAL A 126 0.99 8.78 1.08
N GLU A 127 0.31 9.84 1.54
CA GLU A 127 0.94 10.87 2.37
C GLU A 127 1.40 10.28 3.71
N ALA A 128 0.55 9.50 4.38
CA ALA A 128 0.88 8.85 5.65
C ALA A 128 2.06 7.88 5.51
N ILE A 129 2.06 7.03 4.48
CA ILE A 129 3.17 6.10 4.21
C ILE A 129 4.47 6.87 3.96
N SER A 130 4.42 7.93 3.14
CA SER A 130 5.60 8.74 2.84
C SER A 130 6.21 9.37 4.10
N LYS A 131 5.35 9.84 5.03
CA LYS A 131 5.80 10.33 6.34
C LYS A 131 6.47 9.23 7.17
N SER A 132 5.87 8.04 7.27
CA SER A 132 6.47 6.90 7.98
C SER A 132 7.82 6.49 7.38
N VAL A 133 7.90 6.33 6.05
CA VAL A 133 9.15 5.94 5.36
C VAL A 133 10.26 6.96 5.63
N ASN A 134 9.98 8.25 5.55
CA ASN A 134 10.94 9.31 5.85
C ASN A 134 11.44 9.27 7.30
N ARG A 135 10.59 8.86 8.24
CA ARG A 135 10.98 8.64 9.63
C ARG A 135 11.86 7.40 9.79
N TYR A 136 11.51 6.30 9.12
CA TYR A 136 12.26 5.04 9.21
C TYR A 136 13.68 5.18 8.63
N LEU A 137 13.88 5.99 7.59
CA LEU A 137 15.21 6.33 7.07
C LEU A 137 16.10 6.98 8.15
N LYS A 138 15.50 7.67 9.12
CA LYS A 138 16.20 8.26 10.27
C LYS A 138 16.31 7.32 11.47
N GLY A 139 15.70 6.13 11.41
CA GLY A 139 15.63 5.16 12.50
C GLY A 139 14.50 5.41 13.49
N TYR A 140 13.55 6.30 13.18
CA TYR A 140 12.39 6.54 14.03
C TYR A 140 11.23 5.67 13.58
N PHE A 141 11.16 4.45 14.11
CA PHE A 141 10.04 3.56 13.87
C PHE A 141 8.80 4.00 14.65
N ASP A 142 7.63 3.53 14.22
CA ASP A 142 6.35 3.84 14.86
C ASP A 142 6.21 3.18 16.24
#